data_AF-A0A3L7XLU8-F1
#
_entry.id   AF-A0A3L7XLU8-F1
#
_cell.length_a   1.000
_cell.length_b   1.000
_cell.length_c   1.000
_cell.angle_alpha   90.00
_cell.angle_beta   90.00
_cell.angle_gamma   90.00
#
_symmetry.space_group_name_H-M   'P 1'
#
loop_
_entity.id
_entity.type
_entity.pdbx_description
1 polymer ?
#
loop_
_entity_poly.entity_id
_entity_poly.type
_entity_poly.pdbx_seq_one_letter_code
_entity_poly.pdbx_strand_id
1 'polypeptide(L)'
;MPTSPTVTVSSTFFDLEQIRADLAAFLDDIGYRPLLSELPSFPIDPNADTIENCRLRAYETTLFVLVVGGRYGSIDPRTGISVTNMEYAAARALGTPTYVFVQRRILDVLPVWEQNRDGDFSKVVDSTRLFEFVQSIRGNERIWVTPFDTAADITRALRIQFAYLFNDALTIHQRARRDSSLALSILTGRALRLALEQSDGWEYRLFFQTWIDEISSRRDAILAYNALLKLGPAQHVTFEAYAA
;
A
#
# COMPACT_ATOMS: atom_id res chain seq x y z
N MET A 1 -16.51 12.32 12.47
CA MET A 1 -17.42 11.23 12.05
C MET A 1 -16.59 9.95 11.93
N PRO A 2 -17.09 8.77 12.32
CA PRO A 2 -16.45 7.51 11.96
C PRO A 2 -16.48 7.34 10.43
N THR A 3 -15.41 6.77 9.86
CA THR A 3 -15.26 6.54 8.41
C THR A 3 -15.01 5.06 8.15
N SER A 4 -15.75 4.45 7.22
CA SER A 4 -15.47 3.08 6.79
C SER A 4 -14.05 2.94 6.24
N PRO A 5 -13.32 1.84 6.54
CA PRO A 5 -11.98 1.62 6.01
C PRO A 5 -12.00 1.50 4.48
N THR A 6 -11.00 2.09 3.83
CA THR A 6 -10.81 2.01 2.37
C THR A 6 -10.01 0.78 1.99
N VAL A 7 -10.53 -0.02 1.05
CA VAL A 7 -9.85 -1.20 0.50
C VAL A 7 -9.61 -1.01 -0.99
N THR A 8 -8.35 -0.88 -1.38
CA THR A 8 -7.97 -0.80 -2.81
C THR A 8 -7.75 -2.19 -3.36
N VAL A 9 -8.43 -2.51 -4.46
CA VAL A 9 -8.26 -3.78 -5.18
C VAL A 9 -7.48 -3.51 -6.47
N SER A 10 -6.16 -3.69 -6.40
CA SER A 10 -5.24 -3.56 -7.51
C SER A 10 -5.18 -4.86 -8.30
N SER A 11 -5.49 -4.80 -9.59
CA SER A 11 -5.38 -5.91 -10.52
C SER A 11 -5.41 -5.42 -11.96
N THR A 12 -5.17 -6.31 -12.92
CA THR A 12 -5.60 -6.10 -14.31
C THR A 12 -7.14 -6.15 -14.40
N PHE A 13 -7.71 -5.45 -15.39
CA PHE A 13 -9.17 -5.35 -15.55
C PHE A 13 -9.73 -6.52 -16.38
N PHE A 14 -9.35 -6.61 -17.66
CA PHE A 14 -10.02 -7.48 -18.65
C PHE A 14 -10.07 -8.99 -18.33
N ASP A 15 -9.08 -9.54 -17.65
CA ASP A 15 -9.03 -10.98 -17.29
C ASP A 15 -9.55 -11.29 -15.88
N LEU A 16 -9.95 -10.26 -15.13
CA LEU A 16 -10.41 -10.36 -13.74
C LEU A 16 -11.71 -9.59 -13.48
N GLU A 17 -12.39 -9.06 -14.51
CA GLU A 17 -13.58 -8.19 -14.40
C GLU A 17 -14.64 -8.73 -13.43
N GLN A 18 -15.07 -10.00 -13.59
CA GLN A 18 -16.02 -10.64 -12.68
C GLN A 18 -15.47 -10.73 -11.24
N ILE A 19 -14.18 -11.06 -11.08
CA ILE A 19 -13.55 -11.18 -9.76
C ILE A 19 -13.46 -9.82 -9.07
N ARG A 20 -13.22 -8.74 -9.83
CA ARG A 20 -13.24 -7.36 -9.33
C ARG A 20 -14.64 -6.95 -8.89
N ALA A 21 -15.67 -7.27 -9.67
CA ALA A 21 -17.07 -7.03 -9.32
C ALA A 21 -17.50 -7.79 -8.06
N ASP A 22 -17.17 -9.08 -7.97
CA ASP A 22 -17.45 -9.93 -6.80
C ASP A 22 -16.75 -9.40 -5.53
N LEU A 23 -15.51 -8.93 -5.66
CA LEU A 23 -14.75 -8.33 -4.55
C LEU A 23 -15.32 -6.97 -4.13
N ALA A 24 -15.72 -6.12 -5.07
CA ALA A 24 -16.36 -4.84 -4.77
C ALA A 24 -17.67 -5.04 -4.00
N ALA A 25 -18.53 -5.95 -4.48
CA ALA A 25 -19.79 -6.30 -3.82
C ALA A 25 -19.57 -6.91 -2.43
N PHE A 26 -18.60 -7.81 -2.27
CA PHE A 26 -18.21 -8.35 -0.97
C PHE A 26 -17.78 -7.27 0.02
N LEU A 27 -16.92 -6.33 -0.41
CA LEU A 27 -16.38 -5.29 0.47
C LEU A 27 -17.48 -4.33 0.96
N ASP A 28 -18.41 -3.98 0.07
CA ASP A 28 -19.56 -3.13 0.39
C ASP A 28 -20.53 -3.84 1.37
N ASP A 29 -20.84 -5.13 1.14
CA ASP A 29 -21.65 -6.01 2.01
C ASP A 29 -21.14 -6.04 3.47
N ILE A 30 -19.81 -6.07 3.65
CA ILE A 30 -19.20 -6.04 4.99
C ILE A 30 -18.88 -4.63 5.52
N GLY A 31 -19.36 -3.57 4.86
CA GLY A 31 -19.28 -2.18 5.33
C GLY A 31 -17.95 -1.45 5.09
N TYR A 32 -17.08 -2.00 4.25
CA TYR A 32 -15.83 -1.37 3.81
C TYR A 32 -16.08 -0.55 2.54
N ARG A 33 -15.25 0.46 2.28
CA ARG A 33 -15.34 1.25 1.03
C ARG A 33 -14.38 0.68 -0.03
N PRO A 34 -14.88 -0.02 -1.06
CA PRO A 34 -14.02 -0.48 -2.16
C PRO A 34 -13.49 0.72 -2.97
N LEU A 35 -12.20 0.67 -3.31
CA LEU A 35 -11.53 1.58 -4.24
C LEU A 35 -11.04 0.77 -5.45
N LEU A 36 -11.77 0.88 -6.55
CA LEU A 36 -11.49 0.25 -7.84
C LEU A 36 -11.67 1.31 -8.93
N SER A 37 -10.77 1.36 -9.91
CA SER A 37 -10.68 2.46 -10.89
C SER A 37 -11.88 2.58 -11.84
N GLU A 38 -12.67 1.52 -12.00
CA GLU A 38 -13.91 1.47 -12.76
C GLU A 38 -15.15 1.95 -12.00
N LEU A 39 -15.09 2.08 -10.66
CA LEU A 39 -16.26 2.45 -9.86
C LEU A 39 -16.51 3.97 -9.88
N PRO A 40 -17.77 4.43 -9.94
CA PRO A 40 -18.11 5.85 -9.85
C PRO A 40 -17.68 6.52 -8.53
N SER A 41 -17.41 5.73 -7.49
CA SER A 41 -16.90 6.18 -6.19
C SER A 41 -15.38 6.42 -6.16
N PHE A 42 -14.66 6.08 -7.24
CA PHE A 42 -13.22 6.29 -7.37
C PHE A 42 -12.93 7.79 -7.54
N PRO A 43 -12.12 8.42 -6.67
CA PRO A 43 -11.79 9.83 -6.84
C PRO A 43 -10.93 10.04 -8.10
N ILE A 44 -11.30 11.03 -8.91
CA ILE A 44 -10.61 11.42 -10.14
C ILE A 44 -10.12 12.86 -9.98
N ASP A 45 -8.81 13.08 -10.06
CA ASP A 45 -8.24 14.41 -10.30
C ASP A 45 -8.27 14.72 -11.81
N PRO A 46 -9.01 15.74 -12.27
CA PRO A 46 -9.09 16.08 -13.69
C PRO A 46 -7.77 16.62 -14.29
N ASN A 47 -6.76 16.91 -13.46
CA ASN A 47 -5.44 17.37 -13.89
C ASN A 47 -4.41 16.23 -13.98
N ALA A 48 -4.75 15.03 -13.49
CA ALA A 48 -3.90 13.86 -13.53
C ALA A 48 -4.29 12.93 -14.70
N ASP A 49 -3.31 12.26 -15.30
CA ASP A 49 -3.61 11.15 -16.22
C ASP A 49 -4.13 9.92 -15.45
N THR A 50 -4.70 8.95 -16.16
CA THR A 50 -5.31 7.76 -15.56
C THR A 50 -4.34 6.93 -14.71
N ILE A 51 -3.05 6.89 -15.08
CA ILE A 51 -2.02 6.14 -14.34
C ILE A 51 -1.66 6.89 -13.06
N GLU A 52 -1.43 8.20 -13.17
CA GLU A 52 -1.07 9.06 -12.06
C GLU A 52 -2.22 9.17 -11.03
N ASN A 53 -3.48 9.26 -11.48
CA ASN A 53 -4.62 9.27 -10.59
C ASN A 53 -4.74 7.96 -9.77
N CYS A 54 -4.60 6.80 -10.42
CA CYS A 54 -4.57 5.51 -9.73
C CYS A 54 -3.41 5.42 -8.73
N ARG A 55 -2.21 5.86 -9.13
CA ARG A 55 -1.02 5.93 -8.27
C ARG A 55 -1.28 6.79 -7.03
N LEU A 56 -1.95 7.94 -7.17
CA LEU A 56 -2.31 8.82 -6.06
C LEU A 56 -3.32 8.18 -5.09
N ARG A 57 -4.32 7.42 -5.58
CA ARG A 57 -5.30 6.75 -4.71
C ARG A 57 -4.68 5.66 -3.82
N ALA A 58 -3.57 5.03 -4.24
CA ALA A 58 -2.85 4.08 -3.40
C ALA A 58 -2.35 4.68 -2.07
N TYR A 59 -2.13 6.01 -2.00
CA TYR A 59 -1.71 6.71 -0.78
C TYR A 59 -2.84 6.93 0.24
N GLU A 60 -4.11 6.86 -0.17
CA GLU A 60 -5.30 7.10 0.67
C GLU A 60 -5.95 5.79 1.19
N THR A 61 -5.21 4.68 1.06
CA THR A 61 -5.72 3.32 1.24
C THR A 61 -5.41 2.79 2.65
N THR A 62 -6.43 2.35 3.39
CA THR A 62 -6.22 1.70 4.70
C THR A 62 -5.75 0.24 4.58
N LEU A 63 -6.13 -0.46 3.51
CA LEU A 63 -5.80 -1.85 3.26
C LEU A 63 -5.72 -2.12 1.75
N PHE A 64 -4.65 -2.78 1.31
CA PHE A 64 -4.36 -3.06 -0.10
C PHE A 64 -4.55 -4.54 -0.42
N VAL A 65 -5.29 -4.83 -1.48
CA VAL A 65 -5.48 -6.19 -2.01
C VAL A 65 -4.92 -6.21 -3.42
N LEU A 66 -3.88 -7.01 -3.65
CA LEU A 66 -3.33 -7.29 -4.97
C LEU A 66 -3.91 -8.62 -5.48
N VAL A 67 -4.51 -8.59 -6.68
CA VAL A 67 -4.99 -9.79 -7.38
C VAL A 67 -4.25 -9.90 -8.71
N VAL A 68 -3.47 -10.96 -8.88
CA VAL A 68 -2.65 -11.18 -10.08
C VAL A 68 -3.29 -12.26 -10.95
N GLY A 69 -3.73 -11.85 -12.14
CA GLY A 69 -4.33 -12.69 -13.17
C GLY A 69 -3.30 -13.27 -14.14
N GLY A 70 -3.71 -13.49 -15.39
CA GLY A 70 -2.82 -13.92 -16.48
C GLY A 70 -2.24 -12.77 -17.29
N ARG A 71 -2.37 -11.52 -16.81
CA ARG A 71 -1.95 -10.33 -17.54
C ARG A 71 -1.02 -9.45 -16.72
N TYR A 72 -0.01 -8.88 -17.38
CA TYR A 72 0.89 -7.88 -16.79
C TYR A 72 0.25 -6.50 -16.68
N GLY A 73 -0.67 -6.19 -17.60
CA GLY A 73 -1.46 -4.95 -17.61
C GLY A 73 -0.80 -3.78 -18.34
N SER A 74 -1.41 -2.61 -18.21
CA SER A 74 -0.94 -1.36 -18.83
C SER A 74 0.42 -0.97 -18.28
N ILE A 75 1.34 -0.56 -19.16
CA ILE A 75 2.70 -0.12 -18.82
C ILE A 75 2.72 1.42 -18.76
N ASP A 76 3.30 1.98 -17.70
CA ASP A 76 3.60 3.41 -17.62
C ASP A 76 4.77 3.76 -18.56
N PRO A 77 4.61 4.68 -19.53
CA PRO A 77 5.68 5.02 -20.48
C PRO A 77 6.94 5.61 -19.84
N ARG A 78 6.82 6.17 -18.63
CA ARG A 78 7.92 6.85 -17.92
C ARG A 78 8.84 5.85 -17.20
N THR A 79 8.27 4.82 -16.59
CA THR A 79 9.00 3.84 -15.77
C THR A 79 9.18 2.46 -16.43
N GLY A 80 8.38 2.13 -17.46
CA GLY A 80 8.47 0.85 -18.18
C GLY A 80 7.93 -0.36 -17.42
N ILE A 81 7.34 -0.17 -16.23
CA ILE A 81 6.66 -1.19 -15.42
C ILE A 81 5.14 -1.01 -15.47
N SER A 82 4.37 -2.05 -15.09
CA SER A 82 2.91 -1.96 -15.11
C SER A 82 2.34 -1.12 -13.97
N VAL A 83 1.16 -0.52 -14.20
CA VAL A 83 0.44 0.30 -13.21
C VAL A 83 0.19 -0.50 -11.93
N THR A 84 -0.26 -1.74 -12.03
CA THR A 84 -0.48 -2.67 -10.91
C THR A 84 0.80 -2.90 -10.08
N ASN A 85 1.96 -2.97 -10.73
CA ASN A 85 3.26 -3.08 -10.04
C ASN A 85 3.62 -1.76 -9.31
N MET A 86 3.36 -0.60 -9.94
CA MET A 86 3.57 0.71 -9.31
C MET A 86 2.67 0.93 -8.08
N GLU A 87 1.38 0.59 -8.18
CA GLU A 87 0.41 0.66 -7.08
C GLU A 87 0.85 -0.20 -5.90
N TYR A 88 1.23 -1.44 -6.18
CA TYR A 88 1.78 -2.36 -5.18
C TYR A 88 3.06 -1.83 -4.54
N ALA A 89 4.02 -1.34 -5.33
CA ALA A 89 5.25 -0.75 -4.81
C ALA A 89 4.99 0.46 -3.91
N ALA A 90 4.01 1.32 -4.26
CA ALA A 90 3.60 2.45 -3.45
C ALA A 90 2.97 2.00 -2.11
N ALA A 91 2.02 1.05 -2.14
CA ALA A 91 1.41 0.50 -0.92
C ALA A 91 2.45 -0.16 0.00
N ARG A 92 3.45 -0.86 -0.56
CA ARG A 92 4.58 -1.43 0.20
C ARG A 92 5.49 -0.37 0.81
N ALA A 93 5.78 0.72 0.09
CA ALA A 93 6.61 1.83 0.60
C ALA A 93 5.93 2.56 1.78
N LEU A 94 4.60 2.63 1.80
CA LEU A 94 3.81 3.22 2.89
C LEU A 94 3.63 2.29 4.09
N GLY A 95 3.95 1.00 3.95
CA GLY A 95 3.67 -0.01 4.97
C GLY A 95 2.19 -0.37 5.11
N THR A 96 1.36 -0.09 4.09
CA THR A 96 -0.07 -0.42 4.07
C THR A 96 -0.26 -1.94 4.22
N PRO A 97 -1.15 -2.42 5.10
CA PRO A 97 -1.51 -3.83 5.19
C PRO A 97 -1.87 -4.37 3.80
N THR A 98 -1.12 -5.37 3.34
CA THR A 98 -1.15 -5.85 1.95
C THR A 98 -1.45 -7.34 1.91
N TYR A 99 -2.52 -7.74 1.23
CA TYR A 99 -2.82 -9.14 0.92
C TYR A 99 -2.61 -9.40 -0.57
N VAL A 100 -1.89 -10.48 -0.90
CA VAL A 100 -1.59 -10.84 -2.29
C VAL A 100 -2.23 -12.17 -2.66
N PHE A 101 -2.95 -12.16 -3.78
CA PHE A 101 -3.59 -13.30 -4.40
C PHE A 101 -3.06 -13.48 -5.82
N VAL A 102 -2.66 -14.69 -6.19
CA VAL A 102 -2.17 -15.01 -7.55
C VAL A 102 -2.96 -16.21 -8.08
N GLN A 103 -3.41 -16.16 -9.34
CA GLN A 103 -4.12 -17.30 -9.96
C GLN A 103 -3.26 -18.56 -9.92
N ARG A 104 -3.83 -19.69 -9.50
CA ARG A 104 -3.05 -20.93 -9.29
C ARG A 104 -2.29 -21.35 -10.56
N ARG A 105 -2.93 -21.28 -11.73
CA ARG A 105 -2.29 -21.57 -13.04
C ARG A 105 -0.98 -20.79 -13.30
N ILE A 106 -0.82 -19.59 -12.73
CA ILE A 106 0.39 -18.77 -12.89
C ILE A 106 1.48 -19.25 -11.93
N LEU A 107 1.12 -19.63 -10.72
CA LEU A 107 2.03 -20.23 -9.74
C LEU A 107 2.50 -21.62 -10.18
N ASP A 108 1.64 -22.40 -10.83
CA ASP A 108 1.95 -23.75 -11.34
C ASP A 108 2.93 -23.69 -12.53
N VAL A 109 2.83 -22.65 -13.39
CA VAL A 109 3.72 -22.46 -14.54
C VAL A 109 5.03 -21.74 -14.18
N LEU A 110 5.06 -20.97 -13.08
CA LEU A 110 6.25 -20.19 -12.68
C LEU A 110 7.55 -21.03 -12.64
N PRO A 111 7.60 -22.25 -12.05
CA PRO A 111 8.84 -23.05 -12.02
C PRO A 111 9.29 -23.53 -13.40
N VAL A 112 8.36 -23.67 -14.36
CA VAL A 112 8.68 -24.05 -15.74
C VAL A 112 9.31 -22.87 -16.49
N TRP A 113 8.78 -21.65 -16.28
CA TRP A 113 9.40 -20.42 -16.78
C TRP A 113 10.76 -20.14 -16.13
N GLU A 114 10.93 -20.41 -14.83
CA GLU A 114 12.21 -20.26 -14.14
C GLU A 114 13.32 -21.16 -14.74
N GLN A 115 12.96 -22.36 -15.23
CA GLN A 115 13.88 -23.30 -15.88
C GLN A 115 14.09 -23.02 -17.38
N ASN A 116 13.16 -22.31 -18.03
CA ASN A 116 13.22 -22.00 -19.46
C ASN A 116 12.67 -20.60 -19.76
N ARG A 117 13.46 -19.56 -19.43
CA ARG A 117 13.03 -18.16 -19.57
C ARG A 117 12.79 -17.70 -21.02
N ASP A 118 13.43 -18.36 -21.98
CA ASP A 118 13.32 -18.08 -23.42
C ASP A 118 12.17 -18.87 -24.10
N GLY A 119 11.39 -19.64 -23.32
CA GLY A 119 10.25 -20.39 -23.83
C GLY A 119 9.06 -19.52 -24.25
N ASP A 120 8.20 -20.06 -25.14
CA ASP A 120 6.94 -19.41 -25.50
C ASP A 120 5.84 -19.67 -24.44
N PHE A 121 5.48 -18.61 -23.71
CA PHE A 121 4.39 -18.62 -22.73
C PHE A 121 3.18 -17.77 -23.15
N SER A 122 3.09 -17.37 -24.42
CA SER A 122 2.02 -16.49 -24.95
C SER A 122 0.59 -17.03 -24.76
N LYS A 123 0.45 -18.35 -24.60
CA LYS A 123 -0.83 -19.02 -24.30
C LYS A 123 -1.23 -18.96 -22.81
N VAL A 124 -0.30 -18.61 -21.93
CA VAL A 124 -0.49 -18.53 -20.47
C VAL A 124 -0.58 -17.08 -20.00
N VAL A 125 0.30 -16.22 -20.52
CA VAL A 125 0.46 -14.82 -20.11
C VAL A 125 0.59 -13.88 -21.31
N ASP A 126 0.14 -12.63 -21.17
CA ASP A 126 0.34 -11.60 -22.21
C ASP A 126 1.77 -11.02 -22.24
N SER A 127 2.54 -11.18 -21.15
CA SER A 127 3.96 -10.85 -21.08
C SER A 127 4.68 -11.69 -20.04
N THR A 128 5.89 -12.16 -20.36
CA THR A 128 6.76 -12.88 -19.41
C THR A 128 7.19 -12.02 -18.21
N ARG A 129 7.10 -10.69 -18.31
CA ARG A 129 7.28 -9.74 -17.19
C ARG A 129 6.31 -10.00 -16.02
N LEU A 130 5.18 -10.67 -16.28
CA LEU A 130 4.28 -11.12 -15.23
C LEU A 130 4.94 -12.14 -14.29
N PHE A 131 5.73 -13.06 -14.83
CA PHE A 131 6.46 -14.04 -14.02
C PHE A 131 7.58 -13.38 -13.21
N GLU A 132 8.30 -12.40 -13.79
CA GLU A 132 9.28 -11.58 -13.07
C GLU A 132 8.63 -10.84 -11.89
N PHE A 133 7.44 -10.25 -12.10
CA PHE A 133 6.68 -9.60 -11.04
C PHE A 133 6.25 -10.58 -9.95
N VAL A 134 5.64 -11.71 -10.29
CA VAL A 134 5.25 -12.75 -9.33
C VAL A 134 6.47 -13.29 -8.55
N GLN A 135 7.61 -13.50 -9.22
CA GLN A 135 8.87 -13.90 -8.59
C GLN A 135 9.35 -12.84 -7.61
N SER A 136 9.33 -11.55 -7.97
CA SER A 136 9.75 -10.45 -7.08
C SER A 136 8.85 -10.29 -5.84
N ILE A 137 7.55 -10.60 -5.95
CA ILE A 137 6.65 -10.64 -4.80
C ILE A 137 7.03 -11.82 -3.89
N ARG A 138 7.18 -13.02 -4.46
CA ARG A 138 7.49 -14.25 -3.71
C ARG A 138 8.87 -14.24 -3.06
N GLY A 139 9.83 -13.50 -3.61
CA GLY A 139 11.15 -13.27 -3.00
C GLY A 139 11.12 -12.37 -1.75
N ASN A 140 9.97 -11.80 -1.38
CA ASN A 140 9.83 -10.96 -0.20
C ASN A 140 9.28 -11.77 0.98
N GLU A 141 10.15 -12.17 1.92
CA GLU A 141 9.80 -12.98 3.11
C GLU A 141 8.67 -12.39 3.97
N ARG A 142 8.36 -11.09 3.83
CA ARG A 142 7.30 -10.40 4.59
C ARG A 142 5.92 -10.44 3.93
N ILE A 143 5.72 -11.24 2.89
CA ILE A 143 4.48 -11.25 2.11
C ILE A 143 4.06 -12.69 1.82
N TRP A 144 2.91 -13.08 2.35
CA TRP A 144 2.30 -14.36 2.01
C TRP A 144 1.52 -14.24 0.69
N VAL A 145 1.87 -15.06 -0.29
CA VAL A 145 1.17 -15.15 -1.57
C VAL A 145 0.15 -16.28 -1.49
N THR A 146 -1.13 -15.95 -1.66
CA THR A 146 -2.24 -16.91 -1.58
C THR A 146 -2.67 -17.35 -2.99
N PRO A 147 -2.70 -18.65 -3.32
CA PRO A 147 -3.24 -19.13 -4.59
C PRO A 147 -4.77 -18.99 -4.60
N PHE A 148 -5.36 -18.62 -5.74
CA PHE A 148 -6.82 -18.62 -5.94
C PHE A 148 -7.22 -19.18 -7.31
N ASP A 149 -8.47 -19.64 -7.40
CA ASP A 149 -9.15 -19.92 -8.68
C ASP A 149 -10.39 -19.03 -8.84
N THR A 150 -11.11 -18.78 -7.75
CA THR A 150 -12.38 -18.06 -7.73
C THR A 150 -12.35 -16.85 -6.78
N ALA A 151 -13.28 -15.90 -6.98
CA ALA A 151 -13.49 -14.81 -6.02
C ALA A 151 -13.92 -15.32 -4.63
N ALA A 152 -14.58 -16.48 -4.55
CA ALA A 152 -14.95 -17.12 -3.29
C ALA A 152 -13.73 -17.51 -2.44
N ASP A 153 -12.58 -17.79 -3.06
CA ASP A 153 -11.34 -18.13 -2.34
C ASP A 153 -10.69 -16.88 -1.75
N ILE A 154 -10.66 -15.79 -2.53
CA ILE A 154 -10.14 -14.49 -2.11
C ILE A 154 -11.01 -13.93 -0.96
N THR A 155 -12.34 -13.89 -1.14
CA THR A 155 -13.26 -13.36 -0.12
C THR A 155 -13.24 -14.19 1.17
N ARG A 156 -13.16 -15.53 1.09
CA ARG A 156 -13.00 -16.41 2.26
C ARG A 156 -11.71 -16.12 3.02
N ALA A 157 -10.59 -15.95 2.32
CA ALA A 157 -9.32 -15.58 2.94
C ALA A 157 -9.41 -14.19 3.58
N LEU A 158 -9.92 -13.17 2.88
CA LEU A 158 -10.09 -11.82 3.40
C LEU A 158 -10.98 -11.77 4.65
N ARG A 159 -12.11 -12.50 4.69
CA ARG A 159 -12.97 -12.60 5.89
C ARG A 159 -12.19 -13.07 7.13
N ILE A 160 -11.33 -14.08 6.99
CA ILE A 160 -10.48 -14.58 8.09
C ILE A 160 -9.43 -13.55 8.49
N GLN A 161 -8.75 -12.94 7.51
CA GLN A 161 -7.70 -11.96 7.77
C GLN A 161 -8.23 -10.67 8.41
N PHE A 162 -9.43 -10.22 8.01
CA PHE A 162 -10.08 -9.05 8.60
C PHE A 162 -10.54 -9.32 10.03
N ALA A 163 -10.95 -10.56 10.35
CA ALA A 163 -11.26 -10.96 11.73
C ALA A 163 -10.02 -10.89 12.64
N TYR A 164 -8.83 -11.27 12.15
CA TYR A 164 -7.58 -11.10 12.89
C TYR A 164 -7.22 -9.61 13.08
N LEU A 165 -7.26 -8.80 12.02
CA LEU A 165 -7.02 -7.35 12.12
C LEU A 165 -7.99 -6.66 13.11
N PHE A 166 -9.25 -7.07 13.13
CA PHE A 166 -10.25 -6.57 14.06
C PHE A 166 -9.95 -6.97 15.51
N ASN A 167 -9.55 -8.23 15.75
CA ASN A 167 -9.13 -8.69 17.07
C ASN A 167 -7.89 -7.94 17.59
N ASP A 168 -6.91 -7.69 16.72
CA ASP A 168 -5.71 -6.92 17.07
C ASP A 168 -6.07 -5.47 17.41
N ALA A 169 -6.93 -4.83 16.60
CA ALA A 169 -7.43 -3.48 16.86
C ALA A 169 -8.21 -3.39 18.19
N LEU A 170 -9.07 -4.37 18.50
CA LEU A 170 -9.77 -4.46 19.78
C LEU A 170 -8.78 -4.64 20.95
N THR A 171 -7.75 -5.47 20.78
CA THR A 171 -6.71 -5.70 21.79
C THR A 171 -5.95 -4.41 22.10
N ILE A 172 -5.52 -3.68 21.08
CA ILE A 172 -4.85 -2.37 21.20
C ILE A 172 -5.79 -1.36 21.89
N HIS A 173 -7.06 -1.30 21.47
CA HIS A 173 -8.07 -0.40 22.07
C HIS A 173 -8.33 -0.69 23.56
N GLN A 174 -8.37 -1.97 23.96
CA GLN A 174 -8.51 -2.35 25.37
C GLN A 174 -7.27 -1.97 26.20
N ARG A 175 -6.06 -2.13 25.65
CA ARG A 175 -4.82 -1.69 26.32
C ARG A 175 -4.80 -0.17 26.51
N ALA A 176 -5.09 0.58 25.46
CA ALA A 176 -5.14 2.05 25.49
C ALA A 176 -6.21 2.61 26.46
N ARG A 177 -7.30 1.87 26.70
CA ARG A 177 -8.29 2.24 27.72
C ARG A 177 -7.85 1.93 29.15
N ARG A 178 -7.08 0.85 29.36
CA ARG A 178 -6.57 0.48 30.70
C ARG A 178 -5.45 1.41 31.15
N ASP A 179 -4.55 1.79 30.25
CA ASP A 179 -3.48 2.73 30.52
C ASP A 179 -3.90 4.14 30.06
N SER A 180 -4.57 4.87 30.95
CA SER A 180 -4.99 6.26 30.71
C SER A 180 -3.93 7.29 31.14
N SER A 181 -2.64 6.96 30.94
CA SER A 181 -1.55 7.86 31.31
C SER A 181 -1.43 9.06 30.36
N LEU A 182 -1.13 10.24 30.92
CA LEU A 182 -0.86 11.47 30.18
C LEU A 182 0.26 11.30 29.13
N ALA A 183 1.23 10.42 29.41
CA ALA A 183 2.31 10.07 28.49
C ALA A 183 1.80 9.46 27.17
N LEU A 184 0.85 8.53 27.23
CA LEU A 184 0.26 7.93 26.02
C LEU A 184 -0.57 8.92 25.22
N SER A 185 -1.20 9.91 25.88
CA SER A 185 -2.03 10.92 25.21
C SER A 185 -1.28 11.87 24.27
N ILE A 186 0.05 11.98 24.45
CA ILE A 186 0.94 12.81 23.60
C ILE A 186 1.42 12.02 22.37
N LEU A 187 1.45 10.68 22.46
CA LEU A 187 1.90 9.82 21.38
C LEU A 187 0.81 9.63 20.33
N THR A 188 1.20 9.60 19.06
CA THR A 188 0.30 9.31 17.94
C THR A 188 0.92 8.27 17.02
N GLY A 189 0.12 7.76 16.06
CA GLY A 189 0.58 6.88 14.99
C GLY A 189 1.43 5.70 15.46
N ARG A 190 2.65 5.59 14.93
CA ARG A 190 3.56 4.48 15.18
C ARG A 190 4.19 4.52 16.58
N ALA A 191 4.44 5.69 17.15
CA ALA A 191 4.94 5.81 18.52
C ALA A 191 3.90 5.28 19.53
N LEU A 192 2.64 5.68 19.38
CA LEU A 192 1.55 5.16 20.23
C LEU A 192 1.41 3.63 20.11
N ARG A 193 1.48 3.10 18.89
CA ARG A 193 1.45 1.66 18.64
C ARG A 193 2.57 0.92 19.38
N LEU A 194 3.81 1.40 19.29
CA LEU A 194 4.97 0.79 19.96
C LEU A 194 4.81 0.77 21.49
N ALA A 195 4.31 1.85 22.08
CA ALA A 195 4.06 1.95 23.52
C ALA A 195 2.94 1.00 24.02
N LEU A 196 1.96 0.68 23.18
CA LEU A 196 0.84 -0.22 23.49
C LEU A 196 1.13 -1.70 23.19
N GLU A 197 1.94 -2.00 22.17
CA GLU A 197 2.29 -3.37 21.79
C GLU A 197 3.34 -3.98 22.70
N GLN A 198 4.35 -3.18 23.11
CA GLN A 198 5.48 -3.59 23.97
C GLN A 198 6.25 -4.83 23.47
N SER A 199 6.46 -4.90 22.15
CA SER A 199 7.33 -5.90 21.50
C SER A 199 8.80 -5.79 21.94
N ASP A 200 9.63 -6.81 21.66
CA ASP A 200 11.07 -6.80 21.97
C ASP A 200 11.79 -5.48 21.61
N GLY A 201 12.40 -4.86 22.61
CA GLY A 201 13.10 -3.57 22.51
C GLY A 201 12.20 -2.37 22.20
N TRP A 202 10.92 -2.41 22.60
CA TRP A 202 9.95 -1.33 22.35
C TRP A 202 10.40 0.01 22.92
N GLU A 203 11.16 0.06 24.02
CA GLU A 203 11.65 1.30 24.63
C GLU A 203 12.57 2.05 23.65
N TYR A 204 13.53 1.35 23.06
CA TYR A 204 14.43 1.90 22.05
C TYR A 204 13.68 2.27 20.77
N ARG A 205 12.77 1.39 20.30
CA ARG A 205 11.96 1.64 19.11
C ARG A 205 11.05 2.87 19.29
N LEU A 206 10.45 3.03 20.46
CA LEU A 206 9.62 4.16 20.83
C LEU A 206 10.44 5.44 20.86
N PHE A 207 11.60 5.44 21.53
CA PHE A 207 12.51 6.58 21.55
C PHE A 207 12.93 7.04 20.15
N PHE A 208 13.37 6.10 19.28
CA PHE A 208 13.73 6.46 17.91
C PHE A 208 12.51 6.90 17.09
N GLN A 209 11.33 6.33 17.29
CA GLN A 209 10.13 6.74 16.57
C GLN A 209 9.66 8.14 16.99
N THR A 210 9.62 8.47 18.29
CA THR A 210 9.27 9.84 18.73
C THR A 210 10.27 10.87 18.23
N TRP A 211 11.55 10.51 18.13
CA TRP A 211 12.56 11.38 17.52
C TRP A 211 12.37 11.57 16.00
N ILE A 212 12.01 10.50 15.27
CA ILE A 212 11.63 10.58 13.85
C ILE A 212 10.38 11.45 13.65
N ASP A 213 9.38 11.32 14.52
CA ASP A 213 8.13 12.08 14.47
C ASP A 213 8.40 13.58 14.71
N GLU A 214 9.29 13.93 15.66
CA GLU A 214 9.71 15.32 15.94
C GLU A 214 10.60 15.92 14.85
N ILE A 215 11.44 15.13 14.17
CA ILE A 215 12.17 15.58 12.98
C ILE A 215 11.18 15.83 11.83
N SER A 216 10.19 14.95 11.68
CA SER A 216 9.20 15.03 10.60
C SER A 216 8.25 16.21 10.76
N SER A 217 7.81 16.52 11.99
CA SER A 217 7.00 17.72 12.30
C SER A 217 7.74 19.03 11.98
N ARG A 218 9.08 19.01 11.98
CA ARG A 218 9.96 20.14 11.64
C ARG A 218 10.46 20.12 10.20
N ARG A 219 9.96 19.24 9.32
CA ARG A 219 10.45 19.10 7.93
C ARG A 219 10.48 20.43 7.16
N ASP A 220 9.44 21.26 7.27
CA ASP A 220 9.40 22.57 6.59
C ASP A 220 10.46 23.54 7.14
N ALA A 221 10.70 23.50 8.45
CA ALA A 221 11.75 24.27 9.10
C ALA A 221 13.17 23.82 8.69
N ILE A 222 13.34 22.53 8.32
CA ILE A 222 14.56 21.95 7.77
C ILE A 222 14.72 22.31 6.28
N LEU A 223 13.65 22.23 5.48
CA LEU A 223 13.65 22.63 4.07
C LEU A 223 13.97 24.13 3.90
N ALA A 224 13.34 24.99 4.70
CA ALA A 224 13.62 26.43 4.70
C ALA A 224 15.06 26.76 5.13
N TYR A 225 15.68 25.93 5.99
CA TYR A 225 17.09 26.06 6.34
C TYR A 225 18.01 25.60 5.20
N ASN A 226 17.76 24.42 4.63
CA ASN A 226 18.55 23.85 3.53
C ASN A 226 18.49 24.69 2.25
N ALA A 227 17.37 25.36 1.99
CA ALA A 227 17.20 26.25 0.85
C ALA A 227 17.84 27.65 1.07
N LEU A 228 18.56 27.88 2.18
CA LEU A 228 19.09 29.18 2.61
C LEU A 228 18.02 30.29 2.74
N LEU A 229 16.74 29.90 2.69
CA LEU A 229 15.55 30.75 2.80
C LEU A 229 15.23 31.15 4.24
N LYS A 230 16.17 30.95 5.17
CA LYS A 230 15.94 31.22 6.57
C LYS A 230 16.74 32.42 7.04
N LEU A 231 15.98 33.35 7.62
CA LEU A 231 16.43 34.34 8.58
C LEU A 231 17.18 33.74 9.79
N GLY A 232 17.30 32.42 9.99
CA GLY A 232 17.60 31.85 11.30
C GLY A 232 16.78 32.54 12.41
N PRO A 233 17.32 32.74 13.61
CA PRO A 233 16.99 33.87 14.45
C PRO A 233 17.85 35.10 14.05
N ALA A 234 17.38 35.86 13.05
CA ALA A 234 17.81 37.20 12.61
C ALA A 234 19.00 37.42 11.61
N GLN A 235 19.33 36.49 10.70
CA GLN A 235 20.18 36.69 9.50
C GLN A 235 19.72 35.88 8.26
N HIS A 236 19.34 36.57 7.18
CA HIS A 236 18.78 36.00 5.93
C HIS A 236 19.71 36.20 4.74
N VAL A 237 19.61 35.35 3.71
CA VAL A 237 20.04 35.73 2.35
C VAL A 237 19.02 36.71 1.74
N THR A 238 19.35 38.00 1.75
CA THR A 238 18.70 39.00 0.89
C THR A 238 19.31 38.92 -0.50
N PHE A 239 18.50 38.62 -1.52
CA PHE A 239 18.91 38.72 -2.92
C PHE A 239 18.95 40.19 -3.36
N GLU A 240 20.07 40.87 -3.14
CA GLU A 240 20.39 42.05 -3.95
C GLU A 240 20.67 41.60 -5.38
N ALA A 241 19.75 41.93 -6.29
CA ALA A 241 19.95 41.72 -7.70
C ALA A 241 21.10 42.62 -8.18
N TYR A 242 22.24 42.02 -8.51
CA TYR A 242 23.28 42.70 -9.27
C TYR A 242 22.77 43.02 -10.68
N ALA A 243 22.12 44.17 -10.81
CA ALA A 243 21.79 44.80 -12.07
C ALA A 243 22.98 45.68 -12.51
N ALA A 244 23.91 45.07 -13.25
CA ALA A 244 24.94 45.73 -14.05
C ALA A 244 25.32 44.84 -15.24
#